data_AF-A0A067D2S7-F1
#
_entry.id   AF-A0A067D2S7-F1
#
_cell.length_a   1.000
_cell.length_b   1.000
_cell.length_c   1.000
_cell.angle_alpha   90.00
_cell.angle_beta   90.00
_cell.angle_gamma   90.00
#
_symmetry.space_group_name_H-M   'P 1'
#
loop_
_entity.id
_entity.type
_entity.pdbx_description
1 polymer ?
#
loop_
_entity_poly.entity_id
_entity_poly.type
_entity_poly.pdbx_seq_one_letter_code
_entity_poly.pdbx_strand_id
1 'polypeptide(L)'
;MADAMLPFGLELLASSDNPAGNNSGRILRVMVEMTRAMGSQGVVEGQYNELQCSQYVEMTYETYKKNEGGLHTCGAACGAILGGGSVEEIEKKFRGLIIKITKMMIRNSFC
;
A
#
# COMPACT_ATOMS: atom_id res chain seq x y z
N MET A 1 -10.91 9.57 15.03
CA MET A 1 -11.33 8.15 14.96
C MET A 1 -10.49 7.37 13.94
N ALA A 2 -10.10 7.97 12.81
CA ALA A 2 -9.20 7.34 11.83
C ALA A 2 -7.77 7.08 12.36
N ASP A 3 -7.21 7.96 13.21
CA ASP A 3 -5.81 7.85 13.69
C ASP A 3 -5.54 6.59 14.53
N ALA A 4 -6.58 5.96 15.08
CA ALA A 4 -6.47 4.73 15.85
C ALA A 4 -6.55 3.45 14.99
N MET A 5 -6.99 3.54 13.73
CA MET A 5 -7.20 2.36 12.89
C MET A 5 -5.89 1.68 12.48
N LEU A 6 -4.89 2.47 12.09
CA LEU A 6 -3.57 1.95 11.74
C LEU A 6 -2.89 1.25 12.93
N PRO A 7 -2.75 1.87 14.12
CA PRO A 7 -2.15 1.18 15.27
C PRO A 7 -2.96 -0.03 15.72
N PHE A 8 -4.30 0.01 15.65
CA PHE A 8 -5.12 -1.15 15.96
C PHE A 8 -4.90 -2.32 14.98
N GLY A 9 -4.76 -2.04 13.68
CA GLY A 9 -4.40 -3.06 12.70
C GLY A 9 -3.02 -3.69 12.95
N LEU A 10 -2.05 -2.89 13.38
CA LEU A 10 -0.72 -3.37 13.76
C LEU A 10 -0.75 -4.22 15.04
N GLU A 11 -1.60 -3.87 16.01
CA GLU A 11 -1.81 -4.65 17.22
C GLU A 11 -2.41 -6.02 16.92
N LEU A 12 -3.41 -6.09 16.03
CA LEU A 12 -3.98 -7.35 15.55
C LEU A 12 -2.94 -8.23 14.85
N LEU A 13 -2.06 -7.62 14.04
CA LEU A 13 -0.96 -8.35 13.42
C LEU A 13 0.03 -8.91 14.44
N ALA A 14 0.47 -8.08 15.40
CA ALA A 14 1.37 -8.52 16.45
C ALA A 14 0.77 -9.64 17.30
N SER A 15 -0.53 -9.55 17.60
CA SER A 15 -1.28 -10.55 18.35
C SER A 15 -1.48 -11.86 17.58
N SER A 16 -1.37 -11.84 16.25
CA SER A 16 -1.44 -13.03 15.40
C SER A 16 -0.13 -13.84 15.38
N ASP A 17 0.93 -13.34 16.00
CA ASP A 17 2.20 -14.05 16.09
C ASP A 17 2.05 -15.34 16.89
N ASN A 18 2.48 -16.45 16.29
CA ASN A 18 2.34 -17.77 16.90
C ASN A 18 3.71 -18.17 17.43
N PRO A 19 3.94 -18.19 18.75
CA PRO A 19 5.25 -18.52 19.30
C PRO A 19 5.73 -19.94 18.96
N ALA A 20 4.82 -20.84 18.54
CA ALA A 20 5.17 -22.17 18.06
C ALA A 20 5.57 -22.22 16.57
N GLY A 21 5.40 -21.12 15.82
CA GLY A 21 5.72 -21.00 14.41
C GLY A 21 6.90 -20.07 14.13
N ASN A 22 7.51 -20.19 12.95
CA ASN A 22 8.53 -19.25 12.47
C ASN A 22 7.89 -18.07 11.69
N ASN A 23 6.79 -17.52 12.22
CA ASN A 23 6.02 -16.44 11.57
C ASN A 23 6.37 -15.04 12.08
N SER A 24 7.04 -14.91 13.22
CA SER A 24 7.41 -13.61 13.81
C SER A 24 8.18 -12.70 12.83
N GLY A 25 9.18 -13.25 12.12
CA GLY A 25 9.91 -12.52 11.10
C GLY A 25 9.06 -12.11 9.88
N ARG A 26 8.02 -12.89 9.55
CA ARG A 26 7.07 -12.56 8.48
C ARG A 26 6.11 -11.45 8.92
N ILE A 27 5.59 -11.53 10.14
CA ILE A 27 4.70 -10.52 10.72
C ILE A 27 5.42 -9.17 10.84
N LEU A 28 6.66 -9.16 11.33
CA LEU A 28 7.45 -7.92 11.39
C LEU A 28 7.63 -7.30 10.00
N ARG A 29 7.93 -8.11 8.98
CA ARG A 29 8.03 -7.63 7.59
C ARG A 29 6.71 -7.05 7.07
N VAL A 30 5.57 -7.68 7.37
CA VAL A 30 4.23 -7.14 7.03
C VAL A 30 3.99 -5.80 7.70
N MET A 31 4.32 -5.66 8.99
CA MET A 31 4.16 -4.39 9.72
C MET A 31 5.02 -3.27 9.11
N VAL A 32 6.25 -3.59 8.71
CA VAL A 32 7.13 -2.64 8.00
C VAL A 32 6.53 -2.24 6.67
N GLU A 33 6.00 -3.18 5.88
CA GLU A 33 5.36 -2.86 4.60
C GLU A 33 4.11 -1.98 4.77
N MET A 34 3.26 -2.29 5.77
CA MET A 34 2.06 -1.49 6.06
C MET A 34 2.41 -0.07 6.50
N THR A 35 3.35 0.09 7.43
CA THR A 35 3.77 1.40 7.93
C THR A 35 4.45 2.22 6.84
N ARG A 36 5.22 1.59 5.95
CA ARG A 36 5.80 2.22 4.76
C ARG A 36 4.75 2.73 3.79
N ALA A 37 3.76 1.89 3.46
CA ALA A 37 2.69 2.24 2.53
C ALA A 37 1.75 3.31 3.09
N MET A 38 1.51 3.31 4.40
CA MET A 38 0.64 4.30 5.06
C MET A 38 1.35 5.60 5.37
N GLY A 39 2.67 5.57 5.57
CA GLY A 39 3.47 6.73 5.96
C GLY A 39 3.86 7.65 4.81
N SER A 40 4.93 8.41 5.03
CA SER A 40 5.44 9.44 4.13
C SER A 40 5.99 8.95 2.79
N GLN A 41 6.02 7.64 2.55
CA GLN A 41 6.45 7.05 1.27
C GLN A 41 5.28 6.55 0.41
N GLY A 42 4.05 6.62 0.94
CA GLY A 42 2.82 6.19 0.29
C GLY A 42 1.68 7.16 0.54
N VAL A 43 0.67 6.76 1.30
CA VAL A 43 -0.62 7.48 1.42
C VAL A 43 -0.47 8.92 1.90
N VAL A 44 0.37 9.18 2.91
CA VAL A 44 0.57 10.55 3.41
C VAL A 44 1.18 11.46 2.32
N GLU A 45 2.12 10.95 1.53
CA GLU A 45 2.69 11.68 0.40
C GLU A 45 1.65 11.91 -0.71
N GLY A 46 0.83 10.89 -0.99
CA GLY A 46 -0.27 10.99 -1.95
C GLY A 46 -1.27 12.10 -1.56
N GLN A 47 -1.74 12.09 -0.31
CA GLN A 47 -2.67 13.11 0.20
C GLN A 47 -2.04 14.50 0.24
N TYR A 48 -0.75 14.61 0.60
CA TYR A 48 -0.04 15.88 0.54
C TYR A 48 -0.01 16.45 -0.88
N ASN A 49 0.30 15.61 -1.88
CA ASN A 49 0.30 16.02 -3.29
C ASN A 49 -1.11 16.35 -3.80
N GLU A 50 -2.14 15.66 -3.32
CA GLU A 50 -3.55 15.97 -3.63
C GLU A 50 -3.93 17.38 -3.17
N LEU A 51 -3.57 17.75 -1.93
CA LEU A 51 -3.84 19.08 -1.38
C LEU A 51 -3.12 20.19 -2.15
N GLN A 52 -1.96 19.90 -2.75
CA GLN A 52 -1.22 20.85 -3.58
C GLN A 52 -1.77 20.95 -5.01
N CYS A 53 -2.65 20.03 -5.43
CA CYS A 53 -3.06 19.89 -6.82
C CYS A 53 -4.53 20.26 -7.03
N SER A 54 -4.79 21.47 -7.52
CA SER A 54 -6.14 21.83 -8.02
C SER A 54 -6.28 21.81 -9.54
N GLN A 55 -5.21 21.66 -10.34
CA GLN A 55 -5.28 21.95 -11.79
C GLN A 55 -4.40 21.10 -12.76
N TYR A 56 -3.60 20.11 -12.34
CA TYR A 56 -2.70 19.37 -13.26
C TYR A 56 -2.88 17.84 -13.27
N VAL A 57 -3.28 17.30 -14.44
CA VAL A 57 -3.58 15.87 -14.69
C VAL A 57 -2.40 14.92 -14.41
N GLU A 58 -1.17 15.34 -14.68
CA GLU A 58 0.03 14.52 -14.47
C GLU A 58 0.33 14.34 -12.97
N MET A 59 0.07 15.37 -12.17
CA MET A 59 0.21 15.33 -10.73
C MET A 59 -0.88 14.44 -10.09
N THR A 60 -2.06 14.36 -10.72
CA THR A 60 -3.14 13.44 -10.32
C THR A 60 -2.70 11.98 -10.40
N TYR A 61 -1.95 11.56 -11.43
CA TYR A 61 -1.47 10.18 -11.55
C TYR A 61 -0.49 9.78 -10.44
N GLU A 62 0.46 10.65 -10.08
CA GLU A 62 1.40 10.35 -8.99
C GLU A 62 0.70 10.36 -7.63
N THR A 63 -0.31 11.21 -7.41
CA THR A 63 -1.19 11.16 -6.24
C THR A 63 -1.90 9.81 -6.12
N TYR A 64 -2.59 9.35 -7.16
CA TYR A 64 -3.29 8.05 -7.14
C TYR A 64 -2.33 6.87 -6.93
N LYS A 65 -1.16 6.91 -7.56
CA LYS A 65 -0.13 5.87 -7.44
C LYS A 65 0.41 5.76 -6.02
N LYS A 66 0.54 6.87 -5.29
CA LYS A 66 0.99 6.90 -3.89
C LYS A 66 -0.12 6.57 -2.90
N ASN A 67 -1.35 6.93 -3.22
CA ASN A 67 -2.51 6.72 -2.36
C ASN A 67 -3.07 5.28 -2.53
N GLU A 68 -4.06 5.09 -3.39
CA GLU A 68 -4.69 3.78 -3.63
C GLU A 68 -3.71 2.76 -4.25
N GLY A 69 -2.88 3.22 -5.20
CA GLY A 69 -1.92 2.37 -5.87
C GLY A 69 -0.90 1.73 -4.92
N GLY A 70 -0.44 2.52 -3.95
CA GLY A 70 0.49 2.10 -2.91
C GLY A 70 -0.13 1.04 -1.99
N LEU A 71 -1.35 1.30 -1.52
CA LEU A 71 -2.09 0.39 -0.63
C LEU A 71 -2.36 -0.98 -1.26
N HIS A 72 -2.79 -1.02 -2.52
CA HIS A 72 -3.04 -2.29 -3.20
C HIS A 72 -1.76 -3.11 -3.41
N THR A 73 -0.63 -2.44 -3.73
CA THR A 73 0.67 -3.13 -3.81
C THR A 73 1.14 -3.64 -2.46
N CYS A 74 0.92 -2.87 -1.39
CA CYS A 74 1.18 -3.29 -0.02
C CYS A 74 0.38 -4.54 0.35
N GLY A 75 -0.91 -4.60 0.04
CA GLY A 75 -1.74 -5.77 0.32
C GLY A 75 -1.22 -7.04 -0.38
N ALA A 76 -0.82 -6.92 -1.65
CA ALA A 76 -0.23 -8.02 -2.39
C ALA A 76 1.12 -8.48 -1.79
N ALA A 77 2.00 -7.54 -1.44
CA ALA A 77 3.26 -7.81 -0.77
C ALA A 77 3.07 -8.48 0.61
N CYS A 78 2.11 -7.99 1.41
CA CYS A 78 1.78 -8.57 2.71
C CYS A 78 1.28 -10.01 2.57
N GLY A 79 0.40 -10.28 1.61
CA GLY A 79 -0.06 -11.63 1.29
C GLY A 79 1.09 -12.56 0.86
N ALA A 80 2.03 -12.05 0.06
CA ALA A 80 3.25 -12.77 -0.32
C ALA A 80 4.10 -13.15 0.89
N ILE A 81 4.39 -12.18 1.76
CA ILE A 81 5.22 -12.39 2.96
C ILE A 81 4.60 -13.45 3.87
N LEU A 82 3.30 -13.35 4.13
CA LEU A 82 2.57 -14.31 4.98
C LEU A 82 2.56 -15.71 4.34
N GLY A 83 2.30 -15.79 3.03
CA GLY A 83 2.34 -17.02 2.25
C GLY A 83 3.74 -17.61 2.04
N GLY A 84 4.81 -16.91 2.42
CA GLY A 84 6.19 -17.35 2.22
C GLY A 84 6.71 -17.21 0.78
N GLY A 85 6.04 -16.40 -0.04
CA GLY A 85 6.44 -16.09 -1.42
C GLY A 85 7.44 -14.94 -1.52
N SER A 86 8.00 -14.75 -2.73
CA SER A 86 8.84 -13.59 -3.06
C SER A 86 7.98 -12.33 -3.18
N VAL A 87 8.39 -11.28 -2.48
CA VAL A 87 7.74 -9.97 -2.51
C VAL A 87 7.98 -9.30 -3.85
N GLU A 88 9.18 -9.45 -4.42
CA GLU A 88 9.64 -8.77 -5.62
C GLU A 88 8.83 -9.18 -6.85
N GLU A 89 8.53 -10.47 -7.01
CA GLU A 89 7.75 -10.98 -8.13
C GLU A 89 6.27 -10.58 -8.05
N ILE A 90 5.72 -10.60 -6.84
CA ILE A 90 4.32 -10.25 -6.58
C ILE A 90 4.12 -8.73 -6.70
N GLU A 91 4.98 -7.92 -6.08
CA GLU A 91 4.94 -6.47 -6.24
C GLU A 91 5.09 -6.05 -7.69
N LYS A 92 6.02 -6.63 -8.46
CA LYS A 92 6.21 -6.24 -9.87
C LYS A 92 4.97 -6.51 -10.71
N LYS A 93 4.32 -7.67 -10.53
CA LYS A 93 3.08 -8.02 -11.24
C LYS A 93 1.91 -7.12 -10.82
N PHE A 94 1.69 -6.95 -9.52
CA PHE A 94 0.57 -6.17 -9.01
C PHE A 94 0.73 -4.68 -9.25
N ARG A 95 1.93 -4.12 -9.06
CA ARG A 95 2.23 -2.71 -9.35
C ARG A 95 1.95 -2.39 -10.82
N GLY A 96 2.35 -3.27 -11.73
CA GLY A 96 2.05 -3.11 -13.17
C GLY A 96 0.55 -3.15 -13.48
N LEU A 97 -0.21 -4.05 -12.83
CA LEU A 97 -1.66 -4.15 -13.01
C LEU A 97 -2.40 -2.92 -12.45
N ILE A 98 -2.07 -2.50 -11.23
CA ILE A 98 -2.73 -1.38 -10.55
C ILE A 98 -2.44 -0.08 -11.31
N ILE A 99 -1.20 0.16 -11.73
CA ILE A 99 -0.85 1.32 -12.57
C ILE A 99 -1.66 1.34 -13.87
N LYS A 100 -1.85 0.18 -14.52
CA LYS A 100 -2.67 0.09 -15.74
C LYS A 100 -4.12 0.45 -15.48
N ILE A 101 -4.71 -0.07 -14.40
CA ILE A 101 -6.09 0.22 -14.00
C ILE A 101 -6.25 1.70 -13.65
N THR A 102 -5.35 2.27 -12.84
CA THR A 102 -5.37 3.69 -12.48
C THR A 102 -5.24 4.59 -13.71
N LYS A 103 -4.32 4.29 -14.64
CA LYS A 103 -4.21 5.03 -15.92
C LYS A 103 -5.47 4.91 -16.77
N MET A 104 -6.10 3.73 -16.81
CA MET A 104 -7.35 3.53 -17.53
C MET A 104 -8.50 4.34 -16.92
N MET A 105 -8.62 4.37 -15.59
CA MET A 105 -9.65 5.15 -14.91
C MET A 105 -9.45 6.65 -15.15
N ILE A 106 -8.24 7.18 -14.96
CA ILE A 106 -7.93 8.60 -15.22
C ILE A 106 -8.26 8.97 -16.67
N ARG A 107 -7.91 8.12 -17.64
CA ARG A 107 -8.21 8.37 -19.06
C ARG A 107 -9.72 8.39 -19.37
N ASN A 108 -10.55 7.67 -18.61
CA ASN A 108 -12.01 7.64 -18.77
C ASN A 108 -12.74 8.70 -17.92
N SER A 109 -12.08 9.33 -16.95
CA SER A 109 -12.64 10.42 -16.14
C SER A 109 -12.53 11.82 -16.80
N PHE A 110 -11.80 11.92 -17.92
CA PHE A 110 -11.85 13.07 -18.83
C PHE A 110 -12.72 12.70 -20.05
N CYS A 111 -14.03 12.77 -19.85
CA CYS A 111 -15.06 12.84 -20.89
C CYS A 111 -16.02 13.98 -20.54
#